data_AF-A0A4Q2A2M6-F1
#
_entry.id   AF-A0A4Q2A2M6-F1
#
_cell.length_a   1.000
_cell.length_b   1.000
_cell.length_c   1.000
_cell.angle_alpha   90.00
_cell.angle_beta   90.00
_cell.angle_gamma   90.00
#
_symmetry.space_group_name_H-M   'P 1'
#
loop_
_entity.id
_entity.type
_entity.pdbx_description
1 polymer ?
#
loop_
_entity_poly.entity_id
_entity_poly.type
_entity_poly.pdbx_seq_one_letter_code
_entity_poly.pdbx_strand_id
1 'polypeptide(L)'
;MGLFLIMVSFISIGAYILLKPKDDLLIKYENELSHFSKEYYERISCNSSYITHDQIDWLTQSYKHMYNALNKQKLIKKSSSVSQFVDALKNIEITVSEMNRRFIKDEIDRCSVLFDNIDGRSLDRQQREAVVNQEINQLVLAGAGSGKTLTIAAKTKYLVDELSYKPQEILLVSFTKKSRKKCKNESKTNLKSK
;
A
#
# COMPACT_ATOMS: atom_id res chain seq x y z
N MET A 1 -10.45 56.68 -29.33
CA MET A 1 -10.52 55.22 -29.65
C MET A 1 -9.15 54.54 -29.69
N GLY A 2 -8.11 55.11 -30.32
CA GLY A 2 -6.82 54.43 -30.51
C GLY A 2 -6.07 54.00 -29.24
N LEU A 3 -6.10 54.80 -28.17
CA LEU A 3 -5.40 54.48 -26.92
C LEU A 3 -5.99 53.27 -26.17
N PHE A 4 -7.31 53.03 -26.34
CA PHE A 4 -8.03 51.94 -25.68
C PHE A 4 -7.72 50.58 -26.32
N LEU A 5 -7.60 50.54 -27.65
CA LEU A 5 -7.20 49.34 -28.41
C LEU A 5 -5.77 48.87 -28.05
N ILE A 6 -4.86 49.81 -27.82
CA ILE A 6 -3.47 49.51 -27.43
C ILE A 6 -3.41 48.86 -26.05
N MET A 7 -4.16 49.40 -25.07
CA MET A 7 -4.23 48.82 -23.70
C MET A 7 -4.80 47.40 -23.70
N VAL A 8 -5.88 47.14 -24.46
CA VAL A 8 -6.47 45.80 -24.56
C VAL A 8 -5.48 44.80 -25.16
N SER A 9 -4.73 45.21 -26.20
CA SER A 9 -3.72 44.35 -26.82
C SER A 9 -2.58 43.98 -25.85
N PHE A 10 -2.10 44.92 -25.02
CA PHE A 10 -1.07 44.64 -24.01
C PHE A 10 -1.57 43.73 -22.88
N ILE A 11 -2.84 43.88 -22.48
CA ILE A 11 -3.47 43.00 -21.49
C ILE A 11 -3.58 41.58 -22.06
N SER A 12 -4.01 41.42 -23.31
CA SER A 12 -4.12 40.11 -23.97
C SER A 12 -2.76 39.45 -24.18
N ILE A 13 -1.73 40.19 -24.63
CA ILE A 13 -0.37 39.67 -24.81
C ILE A 13 0.25 39.32 -23.44
N GLY A 14 0.09 40.18 -22.44
CA GLY A 14 0.55 39.94 -21.08
C GLY A 14 -0.10 38.69 -20.48
N ALA A 15 -1.42 38.54 -20.60
CA ALA A 15 -2.15 37.35 -20.17
C ALA A 15 -1.71 36.09 -20.94
N TYR A 16 -1.50 36.21 -22.26
CA TYR A 16 -1.01 35.10 -23.09
C TYR A 16 0.39 34.64 -22.67
N ILE A 17 1.33 35.57 -22.44
CA ILE A 17 2.68 35.27 -21.95
C ILE A 17 2.64 34.63 -20.55
N LEU A 18 1.71 35.05 -19.70
CA LEU A 18 1.56 34.53 -18.33
C LEU A 18 0.88 33.15 -18.28
N LEU A 19 0.06 32.81 -19.29
CA LEU A 19 -0.67 31.54 -19.38
C LEU A 19 0.10 30.48 -20.19
N LYS A 20 0.88 30.87 -21.20
CA LYS A 20 1.69 29.98 -22.04
C LYS A 20 2.55 28.94 -21.26
N PRO A 21 3.36 29.32 -20.26
CA PRO A 21 4.19 28.35 -19.52
C PRO A 21 3.37 27.35 -18.70
N LYS A 22 2.11 27.66 -18.38
CA LYS A 22 1.20 26.76 -17.64
C LYS A 22 0.61 25.70 -18.55
N ASP A 23 0.25 26.08 -19.78
CA ASP A 23 -0.35 25.17 -20.76
C ASP A 23 0.74 24.26 -21.38
N ASP A 24 1.96 24.77 -21.57
CA ASP A 24 3.13 23.97 -21.96
C ASP A 24 3.46 22.87 -20.93
N LEU A 25 3.25 23.14 -19.63
CA LEU A 25 3.50 22.17 -18.57
C LEU A 25 2.45 21.04 -18.55
N LEU A 26 1.18 21.37 -18.87
CA LEU A 26 0.11 20.37 -18.96
C LEU A 26 0.35 19.42 -20.14
N ILE A 27 0.71 19.97 -21.30
CA ILE A 27 1.10 19.19 -22.49
C ILE A 27 2.32 18.32 -22.18
N LYS A 28 3.32 18.89 -21.48
CA LYS A 28 4.53 18.16 -21.09
C LYS A 28 4.21 16.89 -20.27
N TYR A 29 3.25 16.96 -19.35
CA TYR A 29 2.95 15.87 -18.41
C TYR A 29 1.73 15.02 -18.79
N GLU A 30 1.10 15.25 -19.94
CA GLU A 30 -0.13 14.53 -20.33
C GLU A 30 0.08 13.01 -20.35
N ASN A 31 1.19 12.55 -20.95
CA ASN A 31 1.55 11.13 -20.99
C ASN A 31 1.86 10.57 -19.59
N GLU A 32 2.59 11.32 -18.76
CA GLU A 32 2.92 10.90 -17.39
C GLU A 32 1.68 10.82 -16.50
N LEU A 33 0.72 11.72 -16.66
CA LEU A 33 -0.57 11.68 -15.97
C LEU A 33 -1.40 10.47 -16.39
N SER A 34 -1.44 10.16 -17.69
CA SER A 34 -2.13 8.97 -18.20
C SER A 34 -1.50 7.68 -17.66
N HIS A 35 -0.17 7.61 -17.65
CA HIS A 35 0.58 6.49 -17.09
C HIS A 35 0.32 6.33 -15.59
N PHE A 36 0.36 7.43 -14.84
CA PHE A 36 0.01 7.44 -13.41
C PHE A 36 -1.39 6.87 -13.19
N SER A 37 -2.40 7.36 -13.90
CA SER A 37 -3.78 6.92 -13.70
C SER A 37 -3.93 5.42 -13.91
N LYS A 38 -3.24 4.86 -14.91
CA LYS A 38 -3.21 3.42 -15.16
C LYS A 38 -2.51 2.67 -14.03
N GLU A 39 -1.31 3.08 -13.63
CA GLU A 39 -0.56 2.41 -12.56
C GLU A 39 -1.27 2.49 -11.21
N TYR A 40 -1.84 3.65 -10.87
CA TYR A 40 -2.64 3.83 -9.67
C TYR A 40 -3.87 2.91 -9.67
N TYR A 41 -4.53 2.78 -10.81
CA TYR A 41 -5.68 1.87 -10.93
C TYR A 41 -5.27 0.40 -10.75
N GLU A 42 -4.22 -0.04 -11.43
CA GLU A 42 -3.75 -1.44 -11.40
C GLU A 42 -3.17 -1.83 -10.04
N ARG A 43 -2.41 -0.95 -9.39
CA ARG A 43 -1.69 -1.27 -8.14
C ARG A 43 -2.50 -0.99 -6.89
N ILE A 44 -3.33 0.06 -6.93
CA ILE A 44 -4.05 0.56 -5.76
C ILE A 44 -5.54 0.30 -5.91
N SER A 45 -6.21 0.85 -6.93
CA SER A 45 -7.68 0.92 -6.92
C SER A 45 -8.39 -0.41 -7.23
N CYS A 46 -7.86 -1.22 -8.14
CA CYS A 46 -8.46 -2.49 -8.55
C CYS A 46 -7.80 -3.70 -7.87
N ASN A 47 -6.77 -3.46 -7.05
CA ASN A 47 -6.03 -4.52 -6.39
C ASN A 47 -6.81 -5.02 -5.17
N SER A 48 -7.18 -6.30 -5.17
CA SER A 48 -7.83 -6.95 -4.04
C SER A 48 -6.84 -7.53 -3.02
N SER A 49 -5.53 -7.35 -3.23
CA SER A 49 -4.47 -7.80 -2.33
C SER A 49 -4.04 -6.72 -1.34
N TYR A 50 -3.32 -7.13 -0.31
CA TYR A 50 -2.66 -6.20 0.62
C TYR A 50 -1.68 -5.29 -0.13
N ILE A 51 -1.74 -3.99 0.14
CA ILE A 51 -0.85 -2.98 -0.45
C ILE A 51 0.21 -2.60 0.56
N THR A 52 1.48 -2.82 0.23
CA THR A 52 2.58 -2.58 1.18
C THR A 52 3.02 -1.12 1.23
N HIS A 53 3.69 -0.72 2.31
CA HIS A 53 4.29 0.60 2.42
C HIS A 53 5.29 0.86 1.27
N ASP A 54 6.10 -0.13 0.92
CA ASP A 54 7.07 -0.02 -0.18
C ASP A 54 6.39 0.28 -1.53
N GLN A 55 5.18 -0.25 -1.77
CA GLN A 55 4.42 0.05 -2.99
C GLN A 55 3.94 1.51 -3.01
N ILE A 56 3.50 2.04 -1.86
CA ILE A 56 3.10 3.45 -1.70
C ILE A 56 4.32 4.35 -1.90
N ASP A 57 5.42 4.05 -1.23
CA ASP A 57 6.69 4.78 -1.32
C ASP A 57 7.19 4.82 -2.76
N TRP A 58 7.21 3.66 -3.44
CA TRP A 58 7.62 3.58 -4.83
C TRP A 58 6.76 4.48 -5.72
N LEU A 59 5.43 4.42 -5.58
CA LEU A 59 4.52 5.21 -6.40
C LEU A 59 4.68 6.71 -6.13
N THR A 60 4.65 7.11 -4.86
CA THR A 60 4.78 8.52 -4.46
C THR A 60 6.13 9.10 -4.89
N GLN A 61 7.22 8.34 -4.75
CA GLN A 61 8.55 8.78 -5.16
C GLN A 61 8.70 8.85 -6.68
N SER A 62 8.12 7.91 -7.43
CA SER A 62 8.16 7.90 -8.90
C SER A 62 7.53 9.15 -9.51
N TYR A 63 6.47 9.69 -8.89
CA TYR A 63 5.75 10.87 -9.39
C TYR A 63 6.03 12.17 -8.60
N LYS A 64 6.97 12.15 -7.65
CA LYS A 64 7.29 13.28 -6.76
C LYS A 64 7.68 14.54 -7.52
N HIS A 65 8.48 14.40 -8.58
CA HIS A 65 8.91 15.54 -9.38
C HIS A 65 7.73 16.22 -10.08
N MET A 66 6.86 15.43 -10.73
CA MET A 66 5.65 15.92 -11.39
C MET A 66 4.70 16.58 -10.39
N TYR A 67 4.46 15.94 -9.24
CA TYR A 67 3.65 16.51 -8.15
C TYR A 67 4.16 17.88 -7.69
N ASN A 68 5.46 18.00 -7.43
CA ASN A 68 6.06 19.26 -7.00
C ASN A 68 5.95 20.36 -8.07
N ALA A 69 6.17 20.00 -9.35
CA ALA A 69 6.05 20.94 -10.47
C ALA A 69 4.61 21.48 -10.61
N LEU A 70 3.61 20.60 -10.55
CA LEU A 70 2.19 20.95 -10.69
C LEU A 70 1.68 21.77 -9.49
N ASN A 71 2.10 21.41 -8.27
CA ASN A 71 1.71 22.10 -7.06
C ASN A 71 2.32 23.52 -6.98
N LYS A 72 3.61 23.68 -7.33
CA LYS A 72 4.31 24.99 -7.33
C LYS A 72 3.64 26.01 -8.24
N GLN A 73 3.09 25.58 -9.37
CA GLN A 73 2.45 26.48 -10.34
C GLN A 73 0.95 26.75 -10.06
N LYS A 74 0.40 26.23 -8.95
CA LYS A 74 -1.03 26.32 -8.59
C LYS A 74 -1.96 25.84 -9.73
N LEU A 75 -1.53 24.83 -10.50
CA LEU A 75 -2.27 24.30 -11.66
C LEU A 75 -3.36 23.29 -11.30
N ILE A 76 -3.51 22.98 -10.02
CA ILE A 76 -4.43 21.97 -9.48
C ILE A 76 -5.88 22.17 -9.99
N LYS A 77 -6.32 23.43 -10.16
CA LYS A 77 -7.70 23.74 -10.58
C LYS A 77 -7.89 23.88 -12.10
N LYS A 78 -6.85 23.70 -12.92
CA LYS A 78 -6.93 23.93 -14.38
C LYS A 78 -7.37 22.70 -15.17
N SER A 79 -7.19 21.49 -14.66
CA SER A 79 -7.50 20.24 -15.37
C SER A 79 -8.02 19.17 -14.42
N SER A 80 -9.05 18.43 -14.87
CA SER A 80 -9.62 17.27 -14.17
C SER A 80 -8.54 16.24 -13.83
N SER A 81 -7.71 15.87 -14.81
CA SER A 81 -6.67 14.85 -14.65
C SER A 81 -5.60 15.26 -13.63
N VAL A 82 -5.25 16.56 -13.59
CA VAL A 82 -4.30 17.09 -12.60
C VAL A 82 -4.90 17.07 -11.20
N SER A 83 -6.17 17.46 -11.03
CA SER A 83 -6.84 17.38 -9.73
C SER A 83 -6.90 15.93 -9.25
N GLN A 84 -7.35 15.00 -10.10
CA GLN A 84 -7.41 13.58 -9.79
C GLN A 84 -6.05 13.01 -9.37
N PHE A 85 -4.99 13.35 -10.11
CA PHE A 85 -3.62 12.96 -9.76
C PHE A 85 -3.19 13.48 -8.38
N VAL A 86 -3.37 14.78 -8.15
CA VAL A 86 -2.97 15.44 -6.89
C VAL A 86 -3.78 14.89 -5.72
N ASP A 87 -5.09 14.73 -5.89
CA ASP A 87 -5.98 14.20 -4.87
C ASP A 87 -5.70 12.73 -4.57
N ALA A 88 -5.36 11.92 -5.59
CA ALA A 88 -4.96 10.53 -5.42
C ALA A 88 -3.68 10.41 -4.57
N LEU A 89 -2.62 11.15 -4.91
CA LEU A 89 -1.38 11.12 -4.13
C LEU A 89 -1.55 11.71 -2.71
N LYS A 90 -2.37 12.75 -2.55
CA LYS A 90 -2.61 13.37 -1.25
C LYS A 90 -3.36 12.44 -0.29
N ASN A 91 -4.27 11.63 -0.81
CA ASN A 91 -5.13 10.74 -0.02
C ASN A 91 -4.71 9.27 -0.09
N ILE A 92 -3.52 8.96 -0.64
CA ILE A 92 -3.09 7.58 -0.88
C ILE A 92 -3.01 6.77 0.42
N GLU A 93 -2.44 7.35 1.47
CA GLU A 93 -2.31 6.71 2.78
C GLU A 93 -3.66 6.31 3.38
N ILE A 94 -4.64 7.22 3.30
CA ILE A 94 -5.99 6.98 3.81
C ILE A 94 -6.66 5.88 2.99
N THR A 95 -6.57 5.98 1.66
CA THR A 95 -7.16 5.02 0.73
C THR A 95 -6.60 3.62 0.97
N VAL A 96 -5.27 3.49 1.00
CA VAL A 96 -4.60 2.20 1.23
C VAL A 96 -4.89 1.67 2.63
N SER A 97 -4.91 2.51 3.67
CA SER A 97 -5.26 2.08 5.03
C SER A 97 -6.66 1.47 5.09
N GLU A 98 -7.64 2.06 4.40
CA GLU A 98 -8.99 1.51 4.31
C GLU A 98 -9.05 0.19 3.54
N MET A 99 -8.33 0.11 2.42
CA MET A 99 -8.26 -1.11 1.61
C MET A 99 -7.60 -2.25 2.39
N ASN A 100 -6.45 -2.01 3.00
CA ASN A 100 -5.75 -3.01 3.82
C ASN A 100 -6.59 -3.44 5.02
N ARG A 101 -7.38 -2.55 5.63
CA ARG A 101 -8.31 -2.91 6.71
C ARG A 101 -9.40 -3.86 6.21
N ARG A 102 -9.95 -3.62 5.01
CA ARG A 102 -10.93 -4.52 4.39
C ARG A 102 -10.30 -5.87 4.06
N PHE A 103 -9.13 -5.85 3.40
CA PHE A 103 -8.35 -7.05 3.12
C PHE A 103 -8.12 -7.88 4.39
N ILE A 104 -7.63 -7.28 5.47
CA ILE A 104 -7.37 -7.98 6.74
C ILE A 104 -8.65 -8.63 7.27
N LYS A 105 -9.77 -7.91 7.24
CA LYS A 105 -11.05 -8.45 7.70
C LYS A 105 -11.46 -9.67 6.87
N ASP A 106 -11.48 -9.52 5.56
CA ASP A 106 -11.93 -10.56 4.63
C ASP A 106 -11.01 -11.79 4.71
N GLU A 107 -9.70 -11.57 4.86
CA GLU A 107 -8.70 -12.62 4.98
C GLU A 107 -8.80 -13.39 6.31
N ILE A 108 -9.15 -12.70 7.40
CA ILE A 108 -9.44 -13.34 8.70
C ILE A 108 -10.65 -14.25 8.59
N ASP A 109 -11.72 -13.77 7.94
CA ASP A 109 -12.95 -14.54 7.77
C ASP A 109 -12.70 -15.76 6.87
N ARG A 110 -11.94 -15.58 5.77
CA ARG A 110 -11.50 -16.64 4.86
C ARG A 110 -10.70 -17.74 5.56
N CYS A 111 -9.82 -17.34 6.48
CA CYS A 111 -8.92 -18.25 7.20
C CYS A 111 -9.45 -18.66 8.59
N SER A 112 -10.73 -18.44 8.88
CA SER A 112 -11.34 -18.67 10.20
C SER A 112 -11.09 -20.09 10.72
N VAL A 113 -11.28 -21.11 9.87
CA VAL A 113 -11.06 -22.53 10.23
C VAL A 113 -9.62 -22.79 10.68
N LEU A 114 -8.63 -22.22 9.98
CA LEU A 114 -7.23 -22.32 10.36
C LEU A 114 -6.98 -21.63 11.70
N PHE A 115 -7.52 -20.43 11.89
CA PHE A 115 -7.26 -19.60 13.08
C PHE A 115 -8.01 -20.05 14.33
N ASP A 116 -9.11 -20.79 14.17
CA ASP A 116 -9.84 -21.39 15.28
C ASP A 116 -9.09 -22.59 15.87
N ASN A 117 -8.18 -23.20 15.11
CA ASN A 117 -7.44 -24.37 15.56
C ASN A 117 -5.98 -24.40 15.07
N ILE A 118 -5.12 -23.72 15.81
CA ILE A 118 -3.67 -23.84 15.69
C ILE A 118 -3.17 -24.76 16.81
N ASP A 119 -3.09 -26.06 16.49
CA ASP A 119 -2.65 -27.12 17.42
C ASP A 119 -3.47 -27.14 18.73
N GLY A 120 -4.80 -27.16 18.59
CA GLY A 120 -5.76 -27.21 19.70
C GLY A 120 -6.02 -25.88 20.40
N ARG A 121 -5.57 -24.76 19.82
CA ARG A 121 -5.74 -23.41 20.39
C ARG A 121 -6.26 -22.44 19.32
N SER A 122 -7.22 -21.60 19.71
CA SER A 122 -7.75 -20.53 18.85
C SER A 122 -6.95 -19.23 19.04
N LEU A 123 -6.80 -18.47 17.96
CA LEU A 123 -6.21 -17.14 17.98
C LEU A 123 -7.24 -16.09 18.38
N ASP A 124 -6.82 -15.12 19.19
CA ASP A 124 -7.58 -13.88 19.38
C ASP A 124 -7.49 -12.96 18.15
N ARG A 125 -8.31 -11.90 18.14
CA ARG A 125 -8.40 -10.97 16.99
C ARG A 125 -7.07 -10.30 16.67
N GLN A 126 -6.29 -9.87 17.67
CA GLN A 126 -5.02 -9.17 17.43
C GLN A 126 -3.96 -10.13 16.87
N GLN A 127 -3.96 -11.38 17.34
CA GLN A 127 -3.10 -12.43 16.80
C GLN A 127 -3.47 -12.76 15.34
N ARG A 128 -4.77 -12.82 15.00
CA ARG A 128 -5.23 -13.03 13.62
C ARG A 128 -4.81 -11.88 12.71
N GLU A 129 -5.02 -10.64 13.13
CA GLU A 129 -4.56 -9.44 12.40
C GLU A 129 -3.04 -9.48 12.17
N ALA A 130 -2.26 -9.86 13.18
CA ALA A 130 -0.81 -10.02 13.05
C ALA A 130 -0.41 -11.15 12.09
N VAL A 131 -1.25 -12.19 11.93
CA VAL A 131 -1.00 -13.30 11.02
C VAL A 131 -1.31 -12.93 9.57
N VAL A 132 -2.43 -12.26 9.30
CA VAL A 132 -2.85 -11.93 7.93
C VAL A 132 -2.22 -10.66 7.38
N ASN A 133 -1.67 -9.79 8.22
CA ASN A 133 -0.95 -8.61 7.74
C ASN A 133 0.25 -9.04 6.89
N GLN A 134 0.31 -8.55 5.65
CA GLN A 134 1.31 -8.93 4.64
C GLN A 134 2.34 -7.83 4.39
N GLU A 135 2.49 -6.90 5.33
CA GLU A 135 3.57 -5.92 5.26
C GLU A 135 4.94 -6.62 5.25
N ILE A 136 5.90 -6.03 4.52
CA ILE A 136 7.23 -6.63 4.33
C ILE A 136 7.96 -6.75 5.67
N ASN A 137 7.83 -5.72 6.51
CA ASN A 137 8.40 -5.67 7.85
C ASN A 137 7.30 -5.42 8.88
N GLN A 138 7.15 -6.34 9.83
CA GLN A 138 6.14 -6.23 10.87
C GLN A 138 6.74 -6.40 12.27
N LEU A 139 6.50 -5.43 13.14
CA LEU A 139 6.82 -5.51 14.57
C LEU A 139 5.56 -5.82 15.37
N VAL A 140 5.58 -6.93 16.12
CA VAL A 140 4.49 -7.31 17.03
C VAL A 140 4.96 -7.15 18.48
N LEU A 141 4.32 -6.23 19.20
CA LEU A 141 4.57 -6.02 20.63
C LEU A 141 3.75 -7.02 21.46
N ALA A 142 4.42 -7.83 22.27
CA ALA A 142 3.78 -8.97 22.91
C ALA A 142 4.27 -9.24 24.34
N GLY A 143 3.38 -9.04 25.30
CA GLY A 143 3.61 -9.28 26.74
C GLY A 143 3.82 -10.76 27.10
N ALA A 144 4.25 -11.04 28.33
CA ALA A 144 4.33 -12.41 28.82
C ALA A 144 2.96 -13.10 28.73
N GLY A 145 2.93 -14.37 28.31
CA GLY A 145 1.68 -15.14 28.18
C GLY A 145 0.79 -14.80 26.97
N SER A 146 1.08 -13.76 26.18
CA SER A 146 0.22 -13.29 25.07
C SER A 146 0.17 -14.19 23.83
N GLY A 147 0.63 -15.45 23.92
CA GLY A 147 0.59 -16.39 22.80
C GLY A 147 1.65 -16.20 21.71
N LYS A 148 2.75 -15.46 21.93
CA LYS A 148 3.84 -15.23 20.94
C LYS A 148 4.19 -16.43 20.05
N THR A 149 4.45 -17.59 20.66
CA THR A 149 4.83 -18.81 19.91
C THR A 149 3.66 -19.32 19.06
N LEU A 150 2.43 -19.26 19.58
CA LEU A 150 1.23 -19.64 18.86
C LEU A 150 1.02 -18.75 17.63
N THR A 151 1.17 -17.43 17.79
CA THR A 151 1.07 -16.46 16.69
C THR A 151 2.12 -16.73 15.60
N ILE A 152 3.37 -17.03 15.98
CA ILE A 152 4.44 -17.37 15.01
C ILE A 152 4.12 -18.69 14.29
N ALA A 153 3.65 -19.71 15.01
CA ALA A 153 3.25 -20.98 14.40
C ALA A 153 2.09 -20.79 13.40
N ALA A 154 1.10 -19.98 13.77
CA ALA A 154 -0.01 -19.63 12.90
C ALA A 154 0.43 -18.85 11.65
N LYS A 155 1.30 -17.84 11.79
CA LYS A 155 1.88 -17.12 10.65
C LYS A 155 2.61 -18.07 9.71
N THR A 156 3.38 -19.01 10.26
CA THR A 156 4.09 -20.02 9.47
C THR A 156 3.12 -20.90 8.68
N LYS A 157 2.03 -21.38 9.31
CA LYS A 157 0.99 -22.16 8.64
C LYS A 157 0.28 -21.35 7.56
N TYR A 158 -0.13 -20.12 7.87
CA TYR A 158 -0.75 -19.21 6.90
C TYR A 158 0.15 -18.99 5.67
N LEU A 159 1.45 -18.74 5.85
CA LEU A 159 2.38 -18.59 4.72
C LEU A 159 2.45 -19.85 3.85
N VAL A 160 2.49 -21.04 4.45
CA VAL A 160 2.64 -22.30 3.71
C VAL A 160 1.32 -22.76 3.09
N ASP A 161 0.26 -22.81 3.88
CA ASP A 161 -1.01 -23.43 3.51
C ASP A 161 -1.88 -22.49 2.68
N GLU A 162 -1.87 -21.19 3.01
CA GLU A 162 -2.74 -20.20 2.35
C GLU A 162 -2.01 -19.43 1.25
N LEU A 163 -0.75 -19.04 1.49
CA LEU A 163 0.05 -18.27 0.52
C LEU A 163 1.03 -19.12 -0.30
N SER A 164 1.03 -20.44 -0.10
CA SER A 164 1.85 -21.39 -0.89
C SER A 164 3.36 -21.15 -0.87
N TYR A 165 3.88 -20.48 0.17
CA TYR A 165 5.33 -20.40 0.38
C TYR A 165 5.90 -21.77 0.72
N LYS A 166 7.07 -22.08 0.16
CA LYS A 166 7.78 -23.32 0.48
C LYS A 166 8.37 -23.22 1.89
N PRO A 167 8.29 -24.26 2.73
CA PRO A 167 8.89 -24.23 4.06
C PRO A 167 10.39 -23.87 4.08
N GLN A 168 11.13 -24.15 3.00
CA GLN A 168 12.55 -23.82 2.86
C GLN A 168 12.80 -22.31 2.64
N GLU A 169 11.77 -21.55 2.26
CA GLU A 169 11.81 -20.09 2.09
C GLU A 169 11.58 -19.36 3.43
N ILE A 170 11.18 -20.09 4.49
CA ILE A 170 10.85 -19.52 5.80
C ILE A 170 11.96 -19.80 6.82
N LEU A 171 12.59 -18.75 7.33
CA LEU A 171 13.59 -18.83 8.39
C LEU A 171 13.01 -18.41 9.75
N LEU A 172 12.95 -19.35 10.70
CA LEU A 172 12.53 -19.09 12.08
C LEU A 172 13.76 -18.99 13.01
N VAL A 173 13.96 -17.81 13.62
CA VAL A 173 15.06 -17.55 14.56
C VAL A 173 14.52 -17.28 15.96
N SER A 174 15.19 -17.85 16.98
CA SER A 174 14.86 -17.59 18.38
C SER A 174 16.09 -17.69 19.27
N PHE A 175 16.19 -16.79 20.25
CA PHE A 175 17.28 -16.73 21.22
C PHE A 175 17.34 -17.95 22.15
N THR A 176 16.20 -18.58 22.48
CA THR A 176 16.18 -19.70 23.43
C THR A 176 16.02 -21.07 22.76
N LYS A 177 16.79 -22.06 23.23
CA LYS A 177 16.73 -23.45 22.73
C LYS A 177 15.33 -24.08 22.89
N LYS A 178 14.60 -23.73 23.96
CA LYS A 178 13.25 -24.23 24.25
C LYS A 178 12.23 -23.75 23.21
N SER A 179 12.27 -22.46 22.85
CA SER A 179 11.40 -21.90 21.80
C SER A 179 11.71 -22.50 20.42
N ARG A 180 13.00 -22.70 20.10
CA ARG A 180 13.39 -23.38 18.84
C ARG A 180 12.81 -24.78 18.70
N LYS A 181 12.87 -25.60 19.76
CA LYS A 181 12.28 -26.94 19.74
C LYS A 181 10.76 -26.90 19.57
N LYS A 182 10.10 -25.93 20.21
CA LYS A 182 8.64 -25.76 20.11
C LYS A 182 8.22 -25.36 18.69
N CYS A 183 8.82 -24.32 18.11
CA CYS A 183 8.54 -23.91 16.73
C CYS A 183 8.84 -25.02 15.71
N LYS A 184 9.93 -25.77 15.90
CA LYS A 184 10.32 -26.87 15.01
C LYS A 184 9.36 -28.07 15.09
N ASN A 185 8.83 -28.37 16.27
CA ASN A 185 7.87 -29.44 16.44
C ASN A 185 6.49 -29.02 15.90
N GLU A 186 6.06 -27.77 16.12
CA GLU A 186 4.83 -27.21 15.57
C GLU A 186 4.88 -27.14 14.03
N SER A 187 6.05 -26.87 13.41
CA SER A 187 6.19 -26.92 11.95
C SER A 187 6.28 -28.35 11.38
N LYS A 188 7.02 -29.26 12.04
CA LYS A 188 7.23 -30.63 11.53
C LYS A 188 6.03 -31.57 11.67
N THR A 189 5.24 -31.44 12.74
CA THR A 189 4.08 -32.32 12.97
C THR A 189 3.01 -32.11 11.90
N ASN A 190 2.95 -30.90 11.34
CA ASN A 190 1.93 -30.47 10.38
C ASN A 190 2.36 -30.56 8.91
N LEU A 191 3.65 -30.82 8.64
CA LEU A 191 4.17 -31.11 7.28
C LEU A 191 4.08 -32.60 6.90
N LYS A 192 3.65 -33.47 7.83
CA LYS A 192 3.54 -34.93 7.62
C LYS A 192 2.10 -35.43 7.45
N SER A 193 1.11 -34.54 7.42
CA SER A 193 -0.32 -34.88 7.32
C SER A 193 -0.93 -34.60 5.94
N LYS A 194 -0.17 -34.86 4.86
CA LYS A 194 -0.66 -34.98 3.48
C LYS A 194 -0.10 -36.25 2.88
#